data_AF-A0A5N6T4J9-F1
#
_entry.id   AF-A0A5N6T4J9-F1
#
_cell.length_a   1.000
_cell.length_b   1.000
_cell.length_c   1.000
_cell.angle_alpha   90.00
_cell.angle_beta   90.00
_cell.angle_gamma   90.00
#
_symmetry.space_group_name_H-M   'P 1'
#
loop_
_entity.id
_entity.type
_entity.pdbx_description
1 polymer ?
#
loop_
_entity_poly.entity_id
_entity_poly.type
_entity_poly.pdbx_seq_one_letter_code
_entity_poly.pdbx_strand_id
1 'polypeptide(L)'
;MAAHFPPMWCRSFTSNDNVDHWDTVETWDIALANVKIAISTYQVLYDALVHRFITMARLSLIIFDEAHHCTDNHPASKIMSEYYHRQSQISDQQKPTILGLTASPILSDLSTLEYVYIYH
;
A
#
# COMPACT_ATOMS: atom_id res chain seq x y z
N MET A 1 26.76 16.18 -3.87
CA MET A 1 25.56 15.57 -3.29
C MET A 1 25.68 14.07 -3.49
N ALA A 2 25.84 13.29 -2.42
CA ALA A 2 25.87 11.84 -2.52
C ALA A 2 24.46 11.35 -2.84
N ALA A 3 24.26 10.78 -4.02
CA ALA A 3 23.04 10.05 -4.31
C ALA A 3 23.00 8.83 -3.39
N HIS A 4 22.20 8.91 -2.33
CA HIS A 4 21.95 7.78 -1.45
C HIS A 4 21.06 6.82 -2.27
N PHE A 5 21.67 5.84 -2.93
CA PHE A 5 20.90 4.79 -3.58
C PHE A 5 20.08 4.09 -2.50
N PRO A 6 18.75 3.96 -2.67
CA PRO A 6 17.97 3.10 -1.80
C PRO A 6 18.66 1.74 -1.76
N PRO A 7 18.83 1.13 -0.58
CA PRO A 7 19.35 -0.22 -0.50
C PRO A 7 18.55 -1.13 -1.43
N MET A 8 19.17 -2.16 -2.02
CA MET A 8 18.50 -3.08 -2.95
C MET A 8 17.19 -3.72 -2.42
N TRP A 9 16.96 -3.64 -1.10
CA TRP A 9 15.76 -4.09 -0.43
C TRP A 9 14.62 -3.05 -0.35
N CYS A 10 14.82 -1.83 -0.84
CA CYS A 10 13.81 -0.77 -0.90
C CYS A 10 13.66 -0.29 -2.34
N ARG A 11 12.43 -0.25 -2.86
CA ARG A 11 12.16 0.16 -4.25
C ARG A 11 10.86 0.94 -4.36
N SER A 12 10.86 1.98 -5.19
CA SER A 12 9.65 2.73 -5.57
C SER A 12 8.98 2.12 -6.80
N PHE A 13 7.64 2.17 -6.81
CA PHE A 13 6.76 1.75 -7.88
C PHE A 13 5.78 2.88 -8.18
N THR A 14 6.07 3.63 -9.24
CA THR A 14 5.29 4.79 -9.66
C THR A 14 4.96 4.67 -11.15
N SER A 15 4.01 5.48 -11.63
CA SER A 15 3.70 5.52 -13.07
C SER A 15 4.92 5.84 -13.94
N ASN A 16 5.91 6.58 -13.42
CA ASN A 16 7.17 6.85 -14.12
C ASN A 16 8.04 5.60 -14.34
N ASP A 17 7.80 4.53 -13.58
CA ASP A 17 8.44 3.22 -13.74
C ASP A 17 7.70 2.32 -14.75
N ASN A 18 6.66 2.85 -15.42
CA ASN A 18 5.77 2.15 -16.35
C ASN A 18 5.08 0.91 -15.73
N VAL A 19 4.88 0.93 -14.41
CA VAL A 19 4.22 -0.17 -13.67
C VAL A 19 2.77 -0.39 -14.13
N ASP A 20 2.15 0.64 -14.69
CA ASP A 20 0.79 0.59 -15.24
C ASP A 20 0.67 -0.36 -16.45
N HIS A 21 1.80 -0.75 -17.05
CA HIS A 21 1.86 -1.70 -18.17
C HIS A 21 2.31 -3.11 -17.75
N TRP A 22 2.51 -3.36 -16.45
CA TRP A 22 2.90 -4.68 -15.96
C TRP A 22 1.64 -5.54 -15.81
N ASP A 23 1.46 -6.48 -16.72
CA ASP A 23 0.24 -7.28 -16.87
C ASP A 23 0.37 -8.73 -16.38
N THR A 24 1.55 -9.12 -15.90
CA THR A 24 1.89 -10.49 -15.51
C THR A 24 2.39 -10.59 -14.08
N VAL A 25 2.03 -11.69 -13.41
CA VAL A 25 2.49 -11.99 -12.04
C VAL A 25 4.01 -12.14 -12.01
N GLU A 26 4.59 -12.75 -13.05
CA GLU A 26 6.02 -12.98 -13.18
C GLU A 26 6.81 -11.66 -13.17
N THR A 27 6.30 -10.61 -13.82
CA THR A 27 6.94 -9.29 -13.83
C THR A 27 6.98 -8.71 -12.41
N TRP A 28 5.88 -8.80 -11.67
CA TRP A 28 5.81 -8.34 -10.29
C TRP A 28 6.69 -9.17 -9.35
N ASP A 29 6.73 -10.48 -9.52
CA ASP A 29 7.59 -11.36 -8.71
C ASP A 29 9.07 -11.08 -8.92
N ILE A 30 9.51 -10.88 -10.18
CA ILE A 30 10.87 -10.47 -10.49
C ILE A 30 11.17 -9.09 -9.87
N ALA A 31 10.24 -8.14 -10.02
CA ALA A 31 10.44 -6.79 -9.51
C ALA A 31 10.51 -6.72 -7.97
N LEU A 32 9.86 -7.66 -7.28
CA LEU A 32 9.79 -7.77 -5.82
C LEU A 32 10.75 -8.81 -5.22
N ALA A 33 11.52 -9.57 -6.02
CA ALA A 33 12.28 -10.76 -5.59
C ALA A 33 13.28 -10.53 -4.43
N ASN A 34 13.66 -9.29 -4.14
CA ASN A 34 14.48 -8.93 -2.97
C ASN A 34 14.00 -7.65 -2.26
N VAL A 35 12.79 -7.20 -2.57
CA VAL A 35 12.23 -5.95 -2.03
C VAL A 35 11.54 -6.26 -0.71
N LYS A 36 12.03 -5.63 0.37
CA LYS A 36 11.41 -5.64 1.71
C LYS A 36 10.51 -4.44 1.93
N ILE A 37 10.84 -3.30 1.32
CA ILE A 37 10.02 -2.08 1.37
C ILE A 37 9.67 -1.66 -0.06
N ALA A 38 8.39 -1.72 -0.38
CA ALA A 38 7.84 -1.17 -1.60
C ALA A 38 7.20 0.18 -1.28
N ILE A 39 7.60 1.23 -2.00
CA ILE A 39 7.01 2.56 -1.92
C ILE A 39 6.17 2.73 -3.17
N SER A 40 4.88 3.04 -3.05
CA SER A 40 4.01 3.21 -4.20
C SER A 40 3.02 4.35 -4.01
N THR A 41 2.39 4.78 -5.10
CA THR A 41 1.14 5.52 -5.00
C THR A 41 0.01 4.59 -4.57
N TYR A 42 -1.10 5.16 -4.10
CA TYR A 42 -2.29 4.39 -3.74
C TYR A 42 -2.87 3.60 -4.92
N GLN A 43 -2.87 4.20 -6.10
CA GLN A 43 -3.41 3.59 -7.31
C GLN A 43 -2.62 2.34 -7.72
N VAL A 44 -1.28 2.41 -7.70
CA VAL A 44 -0.40 1.29 -8.06
C VAL A 44 -0.61 0.08 -7.13
N LEU A 45 -0.72 0.31 -5.82
CA LEU A 45 -1.01 -0.76 -4.86
C LEU A 45 -2.41 -1.34 -5.09
N TYR A 46 -3.40 -0.48 -5.32
CA TYR A 46 -4.77 -0.91 -5.59
C TYR A 46 -4.84 -1.79 -6.84
N ASP A 47 -4.22 -1.37 -7.95
CA ASP A 47 -4.23 -2.14 -9.20
C ASP A 47 -3.50 -3.49 -9.05
N ALA A 48 -2.38 -3.51 -8.32
CA ALA A 48 -1.67 -4.75 -8.01
C ALA A 48 -2.54 -5.74 -7.21
N LEU A 49 -3.39 -5.26 -6.30
CA LEU A 49 -4.35 -6.07 -5.56
C LEU A 49 -5.52 -6.53 -6.43
N VAL A 50 -6.07 -5.65 -7.28
CA VAL A 50 -7.16 -5.94 -8.23
C VAL A 50 -6.79 -7.08 -9.16
N HIS A 51 -5.60 -7.02 -9.73
CA HIS A 51 -5.11 -8.03 -10.67
C HIS A 51 -4.48 -9.25 -9.98
N ARG A 52 -4.46 -9.27 -8.63
CA ARG A 52 -3.84 -10.33 -7.80
C ARG A 52 -2.35 -10.54 -8.08
N PHE A 53 -1.65 -9.51 -8.56
CA PHE A 53 -0.20 -9.50 -8.65
C PHE A 53 0.44 -9.50 -7.25
N ILE A 54 -0.21 -8.82 -6.31
CA ILE A 54 0.08 -8.87 -4.87
C ILE A 54 -1.20 -9.28 -4.15
N THR A 55 -1.05 -10.07 -3.08
CA THR A 55 -2.16 -10.39 -2.17
C THR A 55 -1.92 -9.70 -0.83
N MET A 56 -3.00 -9.36 -0.12
CA MET A 56 -2.90 -8.71 1.18
C MET A 56 -2.10 -9.58 2.19
N ALA A 57 -2.21 -10.92 2.09
CA ALA A 57 -1.45 -11.86 2.91
C ALA A 57 0.07 -11.83 2.68
N ARG A 58 0.54 -11.30 1.55
CA ARG A 58 1.98 -11.10 1.27
C ARG A 58 2.55 -9.90 2.06
N LEU A 59 1.69 -9.02 2.55
CA LEU A 59 2.08 -7.77 3.20
C LEU A 59 2.04 -7.93 4.72
N SER A 60 3.07 -7.43 5.40
CA SER A 60 3.14 -7.43 6.87
C SER A 60 2.70 -6.10 7.50
N LEU A 61 2.91 -4.99 6.79
CA LEU A 61 2.59 -3.62 7.22
C LEU A 61 2.28 -2.78 5.98
N ILE A 62 1.23 -1.97 6.06
CA ILE A 62 0.93 -0.93 5.08
C ILE A 62 0.95 0.41 5.79
N ILE A 63 1.65 1.37 5.22
CA ILE A 63 1.71 2.75 5.71
C ILE A 63 1.03 3.66 4.68
N PHE A 64 -0.02 4.35 5.09
CA PHE A 64 -0.71 5.36 4.29
C PHE A 64 -0.26 6.75 4.72
N ASP A 65 0.37 7.47 3.81
CA ASP A 65 0.86 8.84 4.06
C ASP A 65 -0.16 9.89 3.61
N GLU A 66 -0.31 10.97 4.38
CA GLU A 66 -1.46 11.86 4.29
C GLU A 66 -2.80 11.12 4.34
N ALA A 67 -2.91 10.24 5.34
CA ALA A 67 -4.06 9.38 5.58
C ALA A 67 -5.40 10.13 5.60
N HIS A 68 -5.39 11.43 5.95
CA HIS A 68 -6.58 12.29 5.93
C HIS A 68 -7.25 12.43 4.54
N HIS A 69 -6.58 12.05 3.44
CA HIS A 69 -7.16 11.97 2.10
C HIS A 69 -7.86 10.62 1.79
N CYS A 70 -7.82 9.66 2.71
CA CYS A 70 -8.35 8.31 2.49
C CYS A 70 -9.87 8.20 2.70
N THR A 71 -10.64 9.07 2.06
CA THR A 71 -12.10 9.09 2.15
C THR A 71 -12.78 8.67 0.84
N ASP A 72 -14.07 8.35 0.92
CA ASP A 72 -14.94 8.15 -0.23
C ASP A 72 -14.41 7.10 -1.22
N ASN A 73 -14.31 7.47 -2.51
CA ASN A 73 -13.90 6.62 -3.63
C ASN A 73 -12.38 6.64 -3.87
N HIS A 74 -11.59 7.19 -2.94
CA HIS A 74 -10.14 7.25 -3.05
C HIS A 74 -9.54 5.83 -3.03
N PRO A 75 -8.46 5.52 -3.79
CA PRO A 75 -7.94 4.17 -3.89
C PRO A 75 -7.56 3.55 -2.53
N ALA A 76 -7.08 4.35 -1.57
CA ALA A 76 -6.81 3.88 -0.22
C ALA A 76 -8.08 3.37 0.52
N SER A 77 -9.22 4.06 0.37
CA SER A 77 -10.51 3.64 0.92
C SER A 77 -10.98 2.31 0.31
N LYS A 78 -10.74 2.11 -0.99
CA LYS A 78 -11.03 0.84 -1.67
C LYS A 78 -10.12 -0.30 -1.23
N ILE A 79 -8.82 -0.04 -1.06
CA ILE A 79 -7.88 -1.03 -0.50
C ILE A 79 -8.40 -1.56 0.85
N MET A 80 -8.85 -0.65 1.71
CA MET A 80 -9.37 -1.01 3.03
C MET A 80 -10.68 -1.79 2.96
N SER A 81 -11.69 -1.25 2.26
CA SER A 81 -13.03 -1.85 2.20
C SER A 81 -13.09 -3.16 1.39
N GLU A 82 -12.40 -3.23 0.26
CA GLU A 82 -12.52 -4.35 -0.67
C GLU A 82 -11.53 -5.48 -0.42
N TYR A 83 -10.35 -5.18 0.13
CA TYR A 83 -9.29 -6.18 0.33
C TYR A 83 -9.02 -6.45 1.80
N TYR A 84 -8.78 -5.40 2.59
CA TYR A 84 -8.37 -5.56 3.98
C TYR A 84 -9.52 -6.10 4.86
N HIS A 85 -10.66 -5.41 4.90
CA HIS A 85 -11.79 -5.80 5.74
C HIS A 85 -12.46 -7.09 5.24
N ARG A 86 -12.56 -7.28 3.92
CA ARG A 86 -13.13 -8.49 3.32
C ARG A 86 -12.33 -9.74 3.67
N GLN A 87 -11.00 -9.66 3.71
CA GLN A 87 -10.16 -10.80 4.05
C GLN A 87 -10.39 -11.31 5.48
N SER A 88 -10.68 -10.41 6.42
CA SER A 88 -11.03 -10.75 7.81
C SER A 88 -12.35 -11.52 7.93
N GLN A 89 -13.24 -11.43 6.94
CA GLN A 89 -14.51 -12.16 6.94
C GLN A 89 -14.41 -13.55 6.31
N ILE A 90 -13.36 -13.81 5.51
CA ILE A 90 -13.27 -15.01 4.67
C ILE A 90 -12.28 -16.04 5.23
N SER A 91 -11.22 -15.61 5.92
CA SER A 91 -10.19 -16.53 6.43
C SER A 91 -9.43 -15.96 7.62
N ASP A 92 -8.88 -16.84 8.45
CA ASP A 92 -7.95 -16.50 9.54
C ASP A 92 -6.53 -16.19 9.02
N GLN A 93 -6.41 -15.77 7.75
CA GLN A 93 -5.14 -15.41 7.15
C GLN A 93 -4.58 -14.14 7.78
N GLN A 94 -3.27 -14.13 8.01
CA GLN A 94 -2.57 -12.97 8.51
C GLN A 94 -2.83 -11.75 7.60
N LYS A 95 -3.26 -10.65 8.22
CA LYS A 95 -3.46 -9.36 7.58
C LYS A 95 -2.29 -8.43 7.94
N PRO A 96 -1.91 -7.49 7.06
CA PRO A 96 -0.91 -6.49 7.39
C PRO A 96 -1.43 -5.58 8.50
N THR A 97 -0.56 -5.14 9.39
CA THR A 97 -0.88 -4.00 10.24
C THR A 97 -1.06 -2.75 9.38
N ILE A 98 -1.99 -1.87 9.76
CA ILE A 98 -2.26 -0.64 9.00
C ILE A 98 -1.87 0.59 9.83
N LEU A 99 -0.97 1.41 9.28
CA LEU A 99 -0.48 2.64 9.90
C LEU A 99 -0.83 3.85 9.02
N GLY A 100 -1.55 4.83 9.56
CA GLY A 100 -1.78 6.12 8.93
C GLY A 100 -0.81 7.18 9.45
N LEU A 101 -0.20 7.93 8.55
CA LEU A 101 0.57 9.14 8.85
C LEU A 101 -0.17 10.34 8.27
N THR A 102 -0.26 11.45 9.00
CA THR A 102 -0.92 12.68 8.51
C THR A 102 -0.37 13.91 9.22
N ALA A 103 -0.22 15.04 8.52
CA ALA A 103 0.04 16.33 9.16
C ALA A 103 -1.25 17.03 9.66
N SER A 104 -2.40 16.61 9.14
CA SER A 104 -3.70 17.24 9.39
C SER A 104 -4.46 16.54 10.52
N PRO A 105 -5.00 17.29 11.50
CA PRO A 105 -5.90 16.77 12.53
C PRO A 105 -7.34 16.59 12.02
N ILE A 106 -7.64 16.99 10.78
CA ILE A 106 -8.96 16.81 10.18
C ILE A 106 -9.12 15.33 9.84
N LEU A 107 -9.58 14.55 10.83
CA LEU A 107 -9.88 13.14 10.69
C LEU A 107 -11.26 12.97 10.08
N SER A 108 -11.31 12.90 8.75
CA SER A 108 -12.46 12.34 8.05
C SER A 108 -12.39 10.82 8.17
N ASP A 109 -13.15 10.26 9.11
CA ASP A 109 -13.39 8.83 9.35
C ASP A 109 -12.21 7.87 9.03
N LEU A 110 -11.09 7.99 9.76
CA LEU A 110 -9.99 7.02 9.72
C LEU A 110 -10.27 5.78 10.58
N SER A 111 -11.53 5.46 10.88
CA SER A 111 -11.92 4.31 11.71
C SER A 111 -11.44 2.96 11.17
N THR A 112 -10.95 2.95 9.93
CA THR A 112 -10.37 1.79 9.26
C THR A 112 -8.88 1.56 9.58
N LEU A 113 -8.14 2.58 10.04
CA LEU A 113 -6.70 2.48 10.33
C LEU A 113 -6.46 2.04 11.78
N GLU A 114 -5.52 1.12 11.99
CA GLU A 114 -5.25 0.58 13.34
C GLU A 114 -4.46 1.58 14.21
N TYR A 115 -3.58 2.35 13.59
CA TYR A 115 -2.81 3.41 14.24
C TYR A 115 -2.76 4.65 13.35
N VAL A 116 -2.97 5.84 13.92
CA VAL A 116 -2.82 7.12 13.21
C VAL A 116 -1.82 7.98 13.97
N TYR A 117 -0.74 8.40 13.29
CA TYR A 117 0.26 9.30 13.84
C TYR A 117 0.16 10.66 13.16
N ILE A 118 0.04 11.70 13.98
CA ILE A 118 0.08 13.09 13.54
C ILE A 118 1.51 13.61 13.76
N TYR A 119 2.19 13.98 12.68
CA TYR A 119 3.49 14.66 12.79
C TYR A 119 3.30 16.18 12.76
N HIS A 120 4.00 16.88 13.66
CA HIS A 120 3.98 18.34 13.81
C HIS A 120 5.22 18.99 13.20
#